data_AF-A0A1Q9K5L1-F1
#
_entry.id   AF-A0A1Q9K5L1-F1
#
_cell.length_a   1.000
_cell.length_b   1.000
_cell.length_c   1.000
_cell.angle_alpha   90.00
_cell.angle_beta   90.00
_cell.angle_gamma   90.00
#
_symmetry.space_group_name_H-M   'P 1'
#
loop_
_entity.id
_entity.type
_entity.pdbx_description
1 polymer ?
#
loop_
_entity_poly.entity_id
_entity_poly.type
_entity_poly.pdbx_seq_one_letter_code
_entity_poly.pdbx_strand_id
1 'polypeptide(L)'
;MLHPSYNELMKVVNSEADSPEEAVVNSRYSIVIATAKRARQIIGGDTPLLDGVDEDSDVKPLSAAVEELATNRIQILPEDEE
;
A
#
# COMPACT_ATOMS: atom_id res chain seq x y z
N MET A 1 10.60 -11.48 12.51
CA MET A 1 9.71 -11.68 11.35
C MET A 1 9.60 -10.35 10.62
N LEU A 2 9.47 -10.35 9.29
CA LEU A 2 9.20 -9.12 8.53
C LEU A 2 7.80 -8.64 8.91
N HIS A 3 7.72 -7.45 9.50
CA HIS A 3 6.46 -6.76 9.76
C HIS A 3 6.36 -5.52 8.86
N PRO A 4 5.16 -5.22 8.35
CA PRO A 4 3.97 -6.09 8.34
C PRO A 4 4.18 -7.31 7.42
N SER A 5 3.50 -8.40 7.74
CA SER A 5 3.44 -9.61 6.91
C SER A 5 2.40 -9.46 5.79
N TYR A 6 2.52 -10.24 4.72
CA TYR A 6 1.54 -10.21 3.62
C TYR A 6 0.11 -10.50 4.07
N ASN A 7 -0.08 -11.38 5.05
CA ASN A 7 -1.40 -11.71 5.56
C ASN A 7 -2.00 -10.53 6.35
N GLU A 8 -1.17 -9.75 7.05
CA GLU A 8 -1.61 -8.53 7.73
C GLU A 8 -2.02 -7.48 6.71
N LEU A 9 -1.21 -7.27 5.66
CA LEU A 9 -1.52 -6.32 4.59
C LEU A 9 -2.80 -6.70 3.84
N MET A 10 -3.02 -7.98 3.50
CA MET A 10 -4.25 -8.42 2.84
C MET A 10 -5.50 -8.14 3.69
N LYS A 11 -5.41 -8.34 5.01
CA LYS A 11 -6.52 -8.05 5.93
C LYS A 11 -6.82 -6.56 6.01
N VAL A 12 -5.79 -5.71 6.04
CA VAL A 12 -5.95 -4.26 6.05
C VAL A 12 -6.63 -3.79 4.77
N VAL A 13 -6.14 -4.24 3.62
CA VAL A 13 -6.68 -3.84 2.30
C VAL A 13 -8.11 -4.31 2.09
N ASN A 14 -8.45 -5.54 2.49
CA ASN A 14 -9.81 -6.07 2.34
C ASN A 14 -10.70 -5.80 3.56
N SER A 15 -10.32 -4.89 4.46
CA SER A 15 -11.06 -4.66 5.72
C SER A 15 -12.47 -4.11 5.52
N GLU A 16 -12.73 -3.49 4.36
CA GLU A 16 -14.03 -2.93 3.98
C GLU A 16 -14.89 -3.90 3.12
N ALA A 17 -14.38 -5.10 2.79
CA ALA A 17 -15.14 -6.07 2.00
C ALA A 17 -16.12 -6.85 2.89
N ASP A 18 -17.42 -6.83 2.56
CA ASP A 18 -18.45 -7.56 3.31
C ASP A 18 -18.50 -9.05 2.92
N SER A 19 -17.91 -9.41 1.77
CA SER A 19 -17.83 -10.78 1.27
C SER A 19 -16.47 -11.10 0.60
N PRO A 20 -16.11 -12.39 0.45
CA PRO A 20 -14.89 -12.78 -0.28
C PRO A 20 -14.90 -12.37 -1.75
N GLU A 21 -16.08 -12.21 -2.35
CA GLU A 21 -16.26 -11.79 -3.74
C GLU A 21 -15.98 -10.29 -3.92
N GLU A 22 -16.16 -9.50 -2.87
CA GLU A 22 -15.84 -8.06 -2.81
C GLU A 22 -14.38 -7.79 -2.41
N ALA A 23 -13.58 -8.83 -2.15
CA ALA A 23 -12.19 -8.67 -1.78
C ALA A 23 -11.38 -8.05 -2.93
N VAL A 24 -10.89 -6.83 -2.71
CA VAL A 24 -10.08 -6.07 -3.66
C VAL A 24 -8.79 -6.82 -4.02
N VAL A 25 -8.20 -7.54 -3.06
CA VAL A 25 -6.92 -8.22 -3.24
C VAL A 25 -6.94 -9.66 -2.77
N ASN A 26 -6.75 -10.58 -3.73
CA ASN A 26 -6.66 -12.03 -3.46
C ASN A 26 -5.25 -12.61 -3.70
N SER A 27 -4.27 -11.78 -4.08
CA SER A 27 -2.92 -12.24 -4.39
C SER A 27 -1.84 -11.38 -3.73
N ARG A 28 -0.70 -11.99 -3.39
CA ARG A 28 0.49 -11.25 -2.91
C ARG A 28 1.05 -10.32 -3.98
N TYR A 29 0.87 -10.66 -5.26
CA TYR A 29 1.38 -9.88 -6.38
C TYR A 29 0.72 -8.51 -6.45
N SER A 30 -0.57 -8.39 -6.13
CA SER A 30 -1.27 -7.10 -6.14
C SER A 30 -0.67 -6.13 -5.11
N ILE A 31 -0.35 -6.62 -3.90
CA ILE A 31 0.32 -5.81 -2.86
C ILE A 31 1.70 -5.36 -3.34
N VAL A 32 2.49 -6.27 -3.92
CA VAL A 32 3.82 -5.95 -4.46
C VAL A 32 3.73 -4.88 -5.56
N ILE A 33 2.77 -5.02 -6.48
CA ILE A 33 2.57 -4.06 -7.58
C ILE A 33 2.13 -2.70 -7.03
N ALA A 34 1.17 -2.66 -6.11
CA ALA A 34 0.66 -1.42 -5.52
C ALA A 34 1.75 -0.67 -4.74
N THR A 35 2.46 -1.37 -3.85
CA THR A 35 3.57 -0.77 -3.07
C THR A 35 4.73 -0.34 -3.96
N ALA A 36 5.04 -1.08 -5.04
CA ALA A 36 6.05 -0.66 -6.00
C ALA A 36 5.62 0.55 -6.86
N LYS A 37 4.32 0.64 -7.24
CA LYS A 37 3.77 1.82 -7.92
C LYS A 37 3.87 3.04 -7.00
N ARG A 38 3.45 2.92 -5.73
CA ARG A 38 3.53 4.01 -4.75
C ARG A 38 4.97 4.43 -4.44
N ALA A 39 5.89 3.47 -4.26
CA ALA A 39 7.30 3.78 -4.07
C ALA A 39 7.89 4.59 -5.23
N ARG A 40 7.48 4.32 -6.48
CA ARG A 40 7.89 5.10 -7.65
C ARG A 40 7.32 6.51 -7.66
N GLN A 41 6.10 6.72 -7.16
CA GLN A 41 5.54 8.06 -6.98
C GLN A 41 6.37 8.87 -5.99
N ILE A 42 6.74 8.28 -4.84
CA ILE A 42 7.60 8.91 -3.83
C ILE A 42 8.97 9.28 -4.42
N ILE A 43 9.59 8.37 -5.20
CA ILE A 43 10.83 8.66 -5.92
C ILE A 43 10.65 9.79 -6.95
N GLY A 44 9.45 9.95 -7.48
CA GLY A 44 9.06 11.04 -8.40
C GLY A 44 8.84 12.39 -7.72
N GLY A 45 8.96 12.47 -6.39
CA GLY A 45 8.78 13.70 -5.60
C GLY A 45 7.47 13.78 -4.83
N ASP A 46 6.61 12.75 -4.87
CA ASP A 46 5.41 12.75 -4.01
C ASP A 46 5.81 12.61 -2.54
N THR A 47 5.24 13.47 -1.70
CA THR A 47 5.44 13.37 -0.24
C THR A 47 4.83 12.07 0.31
N PRO A 48 5.55 11.33 1.17
CA PRO A 48 4.98 10.22 1.92
C PRO A 48 3.85 10.68 2.83
N LEU A 49 2.80 9.87 2.95
CA LEU A 49 1.63 10.11 3.80
C LEU A 49 1.86 9.57 5.23
N LEU A 50 3.08 9.71 5.74
CA LEU A 50 3.49 9.29 7.07
C LEU A 50 3.63 10.50 7.99
N ASP A 51 3.33 10.32 9.27
CA ASP A 51 3.34 11.43 10.22
C ASP A 51 4.78 11.87 10.51
N GLY A 52 5.05 13.17 10.38
CA GLY A 52 6.38 13.74 10.61
C GLY A 52 7.42 13.42 9.53
N VAL A 53 6.96 12.94 8.37
CA VAL A 53 7.78 12.73 7.17
C VAL A 53 7.39 13.78 6.13
N ASP A 54 8.39 14.47 5.59
CA ASP A 54 8.25 15.43 4.50
C ASP A 54 8.97 14.94 3.23
N GLU A 55 8.97 15.76 2.18
CA GLU A 55 9.59 15.45 0.88
C GLU A 55 11.12 15.29 0.96
N ASP A 56 11.76 15.90 1.95
CA ASP A 56 13.21 15.87 2.16
C ASP A 56 13.66 14.78 3.16
N SER A 57 12.71 14.08 3.78
CA SER A 57 12.99 13.03 4.75
C SER A 57 13.65 11.82 4.10
N ASP A 58 14.77 11.35 4.67
CA ASP A 58 15.51 10.17 4.19
C ASP A 58 14.80 8.86 4.58
N VAL A 59 13.62 8.66 4.00
CA VAL A 59 12.83 7.44 4.12
C VAL A 59 13.01 6.57 2.90
N LYS A 60 13.14 5.26 3.10
CA LYS A 60 13.19 4.30 1.99
C LYS A 60 11.82 4.28 1.31
N PRO A 61 11.69 4.63 0.02
CA PRO A 61 10.38 4.80 -0.62
C PRO A 61 9.48 3.56 -0.54
N LEU A 62 10.06 2.36 -0.68
CA LEU A 62 9.32 1.12 -0.54
C LEU A 62 8.83 0.86 0.89
N SER A 63 9.66 1.21 1.88
CA SER A 63 9.26 1.07 3.29
C SER A 63 8.11 2.01 3.61
N ALA A 64 8.18 3.26 3.12
CA ALA A 64 7.10 4.23 3.28
C ALA A 64 5.80 3.75 2.62
N ALA A 65 5.86 3.27 1.38
CA ALA A 65 4.69 2.74 0.67
C ALA A 65 4.03 1.54 1.38
N VAL A 66 4.83 0.65 1.99
CA VAL A 66 4.30 -0.48 2.78
C VAL A 66 3.62 0.00 4.05
N GLU A 67 4.19 1.00 4.72
CA GLU A 67 3.63 1.57 5.94
C GLU A 67 2.35 2.36 5.69
N GLU A 68 2.32 3.16 4.62
CA GLU A 68 1.11 3.84 4.16
C GLU A 68 -0.02 2.84 3.88
N LEU A 69 0.27 1.72 3.21
CA LEU A 69 -0.72 0.67 2.97
C LEU A 69 -1.18 0.02 4.27
N ALA A 70 -0.25 -0.30 5.17
CA ALA A 70 -0.56 -0.92 6.46
C ALA A 70 -1.40 -0.03 7.40
N THR A 71 -1.32 1.28 7.22
CA THR A 71 -2.05 2.29 7.99
C THR A 71 -3.25 2.86 7.25
N ASN A 72 -3.66 2.24 6.13
CA ASN A 72 -4.79 2.67 5.29
C ASN A 72 -4.69 4.12 4.77
N ARG A 73 -3.48 4.66 4.62
CA ARG A 73 -3.23 5.99 4.03
C ARG A 73 -3.38 5.98 2.51
N ILE A 74 -3.21 4.81 1.89
CA ILE A 74 -3.43 4.56 0.48
C ILE A 74 -4.37 3.36 0.32
N GLN A 75 -5.13 3.34 -0.77
CA GLN A 75 -6.03 2.24 -1.13
C GLN A 75 -5.63 1.64 -2.48
N ILE A 76 -5.82 0.33 -2.62
CA ILE A 76 -5.71 -0.34 -3.91
C ILE A 76 -7.09 -0.26 -4.54
N LEU A 77 -7.18 0.32 -5.73
CA LEU A 77 -8.43 0.35 -6.48
C LEU A 77 -8.44 -0.82 -7.48
N PRO A 78 -9.60 -1.47 -7.70
CA PRO A 78 -9.75 -2.38 -8.83
C PRO A 78 -9.45 -1.64 -10.13
N GLU A 79 -8.84 -2.33 -11.10
CA GLU A 79 -8.72 -1.76 -12.45
C GLU A 79 -10.13 -1.64 -13.02
N ASP A 80 -10.52 -0.42 -13.43
CA ASP A 80 -11.76 -0.22 -14.17
C ASP A 80 -11.68 -1.09 -15.44
N GLU A 81 -12.72 -1.88 -15.70
CA GLU A 81 -12.86 -2.57 -16.99
C GLU A 81 -13.00 -1.49 -18.08
N GLU A 82 -11.92 -1.24 -18.83
CA GLU A 82 -11.98 -0.44 -20.07
C GLU A 82 -12.93 -1.05 -21.11
#